data_AF-A0A821BTM1-F1
#
_entry.id   AF-A0A821BTM1-F1
#
_cell.length_a   1.000
_cell.length_b   1.000
_cell.length_c   1.000
_cell.angle_alpha   90.00
_cell.angle_beta   90.00
_cell.angle_gamma   90.00
#
_symmetry.space_group_name_H-M   'P 1'
#
loop_
_entity.id
_entity.type
_entity.pdbx_description
1 polymer ?
#
loop_
_entity_poly.entity_id
_entity_poly.type
_entity_poly.pdbx_seq_one_letter_code
_entity_poly.pdbx_strand_id
1 'polypeptide(L)' 'MVFHDLCAKHKLPSADGLEFEGLVDALEDHGLVKIIRSKSKIKQDDQIHGKVEDNVLIDALQDQTLLGMVLHN' A
#
# COMPACT_ATOMS: atom_id res chain seq x y z
N MET A 1 -8.43 -7.57 -1.90
CA MET A 1 -7.77 -8.62 -2.71
C MET A 1 -6.70 -8.08 -3.67
N VAL A 2 -6.85 -6.86 -4.22
CA VAL A 2 -5.91 -6.24 -5.19
C VAL A 2 -4.42 -6.33 -4.82
N PHE A 3 -4.03 -6.15 -3.55
CA PHE A 3 -2.63 -6.26 -3.11
C PHE A 3 -2.05 -7.69 -3.27
N HIS A 4 -2.76 -8.72 -2.81
CA HIS A 4 -2.31 -10.11 -2.94
C HIS A 4 -2.24 -10.54 -4.40
N ASP A 5 -3.20 -10.10 -5.22
CA ASP A 5 -3.21 -10.38 -6.66
C ASP A 5 -1.99 -9.76 -7.36
N LEU A 6 -1.59 -8.55 -6.96
CA LEU A 6 -0.39 -7.87 -7.47
C LEU A 6 0.89 -8.60 -7.03
N CYS A 7 1.01 -8.99 -5.76
CA CYS A 7 2.13 -9.78 -5.28
C CYS A 7 2.26 -11.11 -6.04
N ALA A 8 1.14 -11.83 -6.22
CA ALA A 8 1.11 -13.10 -6.94
C ALA A 8 1.53 -12.94 -8.41
N LYS A 9 1.04 -11.91 -9.10
CA LYS A 9 1.38 -11.60 -10.50
C LYS A 9 2.89 -11.40 -10.70
N HIS A 10 3.55 -10.76 -9.74
CA HIS A 10 4.98 -10.48 -9.80
C HIS A 10 5.84 -11.52 -9.04
N LYS A 11 5.25 -12.62 -8.58
CA LYS A 11 5.90 -13.70 -7.82
C LYS A 11 6.61 -13.19 -6.55
N LEU A 12 6.01 -12.19 -5.91
CA LEU A 12 6.48 -11.63 -4.65
C LEU A 12 5.76 -12.30 -3.47
N PRO A 13 6.43 -12.47 -2.31
CA PRO A 13 5.73 -12.84 -1.09
C PRO A 13 4.73 -11.74 -0.71
N SER A 14 3.53 -12.13 -0.29
CA SER A 14 2.53 -11.20 0.24
C SER A 14 2.50 -11.28 1.76
N ALA A 15 2.45 -10.13 2.43
CA ALA A 15 2.16 -10.04 3.85
C ALA A 15 0.81 -10.68 4.19
N ASP A 16 0.70 -11.34 5.33
CA ASP A 16 -0.60 -11.82 5.82
C ASP A 16 -1.49 -10.66 6.31
N GLY A 17 -2.71 -10.96 6.76
CA GLY A 17 -3.67 -9.93 7.16
C GLY A 17 -3.18 -9.04 8.31
N LEU A 18 -2.43 -9.59 9.28
CA LEU A 18 -1.92 -8.83 10.42
C LEU A 18 -0.68 -8.02 10.04
N GLU A 19 0.21 -8.61 9.25
CA GLU A 19 1.40 -7.94 8.73
C GLU A 19 1.04 -6.78 7.80
N PHE A 20 0.02 -6.96 6.95
CA PHE A 20 -0.46 -5.91 6.05
C PHE A 20 -1.07 -4.73 6.81
N GLU A 21 -1.88 -4.99 7.84
CA GLU A 21 -2.43 -3.92 8.69
C GLU A 21 -1.30 -3.12 9.37
N GLY A 22 -0.29 -3.81 9.92
CA GLY A 22 0.87 -3.15 10.52
C GLY A 22 1.68 -2.31 9.54
N LEU A 23 1.81 -2.76 8.28
CA LEU A 23 2.42 -1.99 7.20
C LEU A 23 1.64 -0.71 6.90
N VAL A 24 0.31 -0.80 6.79
CA VAL A 24 -0.55 0.35 6.49
C VAL A 24 -0.53 1.37 7.64
N ASP A 25 -0.57 0.90 8.89
CA ASP A 25 -0.44 1.77 10.07
C ASP A 25 0.93 2.49 10.08
N ALA A 26 2.02 1.79 9.75
CA ALA A 26 3.35 2.41 9.64
C ALA A 26 3.40 3.49 8.54
N LEU A 27 2.75 3.27 7.39
CA LEU A 27 2.65 4.29 6.34
C LEU A 27 1.84 5.51 6.79
N GLU A 28 0.84 5.34 7.65
CA GLU A 28 0.10 6.46 8.25
C GLU A 28 0.97 7.24 9.23
N ASP A 29 1.73 6.55 10.08
CA ASP A 29 2.66 7.14 11.05
C ASP A 29 3.77 7.96 10.38
N HIS A 30 4.27 7.48 9.22
CA HIS A 30 5.22 8.21 8.39
C HIS A 30 4.57 9.33 7.57
N GLY A 31 3.26 9.53 7.68
CA GLY A 31 2.53 10.61 7.00
C GLY A 31 2.32 10.39 5.51
N LEU A 32 2.59 9.18 4.99
CA LEU A 32 2.46 8.85 3.57
C LEU A 32 1.00 8.62 3.17
N VAL A 33 0.20 8.09 4.10
CA VAL A 33 -1.23 7.86 3.90
C VAL A 33 -2.07 8.44 5.05
N LYS A 34 -3.39 8.49 4.84
CA LYS A 34 -4.43 8.73 5.84
C LYS A 34 -5.38 7.55 5.84
N ILE A 35 -5.64 6.97 6.99
CA ILE A 35 -6.64 5.92 7.14
C ILE A 35 -7.92 6.56 7.69
N ILE A 36 -8.99 6.50 6.91
CA ILE A 36 -10.33 6.87 7.35
C ILE A 36 -11.01 5.59 7.83
N ARG A 37 -11.02 5.41 9.15
CA ARG A 37 -11.60 4.22 9.77
C ARG A 37 -13.11 4.20 9.62
N SER A 38 -13.63 3.04 9.21
CA SER A 38 -15.06 2.77 9.13
C SER A 38 -15.69 2.77 10.52
N LYS A 39 -17.01 3.00 10.56
CA LYS A 39 -17.80 2.81 11.79
C LYS A 39 -18.06 1.33 12.09
N SER A 40 -17.85 0.44 11.12
CA SER A 40 -17.90 -1.00 11.34
C SER A 40 -16.68 -1.42 12.17
N LYS A 41 -16.81 -2.50 12.95
CA LYS A 41 -15.65 -3.11 13.64
C LYS A 41 -14.72 -3.86 12.68
N ILE A 42 -14.99 -3.79 11.37
CA ILE A 42 -14.31 -4.55 10.32
C ILE A 42 -13.34 -3.59 9.64
N LYS A 43 -12.04 -3.79 9.87
CA LYS A 43 -10.97 -2.96 9.28
C LYS A 43 -10.92 -3.00 7.75
N GLN A 44 -11.49 -4.03 7.11
CA GLN A 44 -11.57 -4.13 5.65
C GLN A 44 -12.41 -3.02 5.00
N ASP A 45 -13.25 -2.33 5.78
CA ASP A 45 -14.05 -1.20 5.30
C ASP A 45 -13.32 0.16 5.42
N ASP A 46 -12.11 0.17 6.00
CA ASP A 46 -11.33 1.38 6.18
C ASP A 46 -10.84 1.91 4.82
N GLN A 47 -10.93 3.22 4.61
CA GLN A 47 -10.48 3.86 3.37
C GLN A 47 -9.08 4.43 3.55
N ILE A 48 -8.15 4.06 2.67
CA ILE A 48 -6.76 4.54 2.70
C ILE A 48 -6.59 5.60 1.61
N HIS A 49 -6.16 6.79 2.00
CA HIS A 49 -5.90 7.91 1.09
C HIS A 49 -4.41 8.26 1.08
N GLY A 50 -3.79 8.29 -0.10
CA GLY A 50 -2.43 8.82 -0.26
C GLY A 50 -2.36 10.31 0.09
N LYS A 51 -1.31 10.73 0.80
CA LYS A 51 -1.04 12.14 1.14
C LYS A 51 0.11 12.75 0.34
N VAL A 52 0.86 11.91 -0.37
CA VAL A 52 2.05 12.30 -1.13
C VAL A 52 1.71 12.24 -2.61
N GLU A 53 2.20 13.21 -3.37
CA GLU A 53 2.06 13.22 -4.83
C GLU A 53 2.83 12.05 -5.45
N ASP A 54 2.26 11.42 -6.47
CA ASP A 54 2.82 10.23 -7.10
C ASP A 54 4.28 10.45 -7.54
N ASN A 55 4.60 11.61 -8.14
CA ASN A 55 5.95 11.91 -8.60
C ASN A 55 6.97 11.95 -7.45
N VAL A 56 6.59 12.47 -6.28
CA VAL A 56 7.45 12.52 -5.10
C VAL A 56 7.67 11.12 -4.54
N LEU A 57 6.63 10.29 -4.55
CA LEU A 57 6.72 8.89 -4.14
C LEU A 57 7.62 8.08 -5.09
N ILE A 58 7.48 8.30 -6.40
CA ILE A 58 8.28 7.67 -7.46
C ILE A 58 9.77 8.04 -7.31
N ASP A 59 10.08 9.31 -7.05
CA ASP A 59 11.45 9.78 -6.85
C ASP A 59 12.07 9.24 -5.55
N ALA A 60 11.26 9.06 -4.49
CA ALA A 60 11.70 8.51 -3.22
C ALA A 60 11.95 6.98 -3.28
N LEU A 61 11.30 6.28 -4.20
CA LEU A 61 11.47 4.84 -4.37
C LEU A 61 12.76 4.55 -5.16
N GLN A 62 13.75 4.01 -4.44
CA GLN A 62 15.07 3.71 -5.01
C GLN A 62 15.05 2.61 -6.07
N ASP A 63 14.03 1.73 -6.06
CA ASP A 63 13.87 0.66 -7.04
C ASP A 63 12.82 1.01 -8.10
N GLN A 64 13.28 1.74 -9.12
CA GLN A 64 12.45 2.10 -10.28
C GLN A 64 12.10 0.89 -11.17
N THR A 65 12.76 -0.25 -10.99
CA THR A 65 12.46 -1.48 -11.75
C THR A 65 11.17 -2.11 -11.23
N LEU A 66 11.04 -2.26 -9.91
CA LEU A 66 9.83 -2.77 -9.28
C LEU A 66 8.65 -1.81 -9.50
N LEU A 67 8.89 -0.50 -9.37
CA LEU A 67 7.90 0.53 -9.64
C LEU A 67 7.41 0.48 -11.09
N GLY A 68 8.33 0.33 -12.05
CA GLY A 68 7.99 0.17 -13.46
C GLY A 68 7.12 -1.06 -13.73
N MET A 69 7.38 -2.18 -13.04
CA MET A 69 6.55 -3.39 -13.17
C MET A 69 5.11 -3.19 -12.66
N VAL A 70 4.92 -2.36 -11.63
CA VAL A 70 3.61 -2.04 -11.05
C VAL A 70 2.85 -1.02 -11.90
N LEU A 71 3.52 0.04 -12.37
CA LEU A 71 2.90 1.17 -13.09
C LEU A 71 2.66 0.91 -14.60
N HIS A 72 3.41 0.04 -15.26
CA HIS A 72 3.28 -0.22 -16.71
C HIS A 72 2.18 -1.24 -17.08
N ASN A 73 1.07 -1.28 -16.34
CA ASN A 73 -0.18 -1.95 -16.77
C ASN A 73 -1.25 -0.94 -17.17
#